data_AF-A0A0C9U2Z7-F1
#
_entry.id   AF-A0A0C9U2Z7-F1
#
_cell.length_a   1.000
_cell.length_b   1.000
_cell.length_c   1.000
_cell.angle_alpha   90.00
_cell.angle_beta   90.00
_cell.angle_gamma   90.00
#
_symmetry.space_group_name_H-M   'P 1'
#
loop_
_entity.id
_entity.type
_entity.pdbx_description
1 polymer ?
#
loop_
_entity_poly.entity_id
_entity_poly.type
_entity_poly.pdbx_seq_one_letter_code
_entity_poly.pdbx_strand_id
1 'polypeptide(L)'
;MISDFLTSEWGCLVDGDEEARIVFKAGKNRDGYFASEDLLKQVDKAIDIFEGKTKGQAIGLFLFDNAPSHQRRAPDALSAQKMPKNPLQGWTHKKGGPQMHPGQLPDGSSQDFYFPEDHFLMPGWFKGMEQIIRERDLWPESGLKAQYEGFKCDPGRTDCCCRRLLFTQPDFVNQKSHLEELITSRNHICDFYLKFHCELNFIEQYWGAAKLHYRASPRTKNMEEMQANVIAALDNVPLTQIRR
;
A
#
# COMPACT_ATOMS: atom_id res chain seq x y z
N MET A 1 -0.99 -16.13 -12.89
CA MET A 1 -0.17 -15.44 -11.89
C MET A 1 -0.37 -16.19 -10.59
N ILE A 2 0.70 -16.36 -9.83
CA ILE A 2 0.63 -16.95 -8.49
C ILE A 2 1.23 -15.93 -7.54
N SER A 3 0.54 -15.68 -6.43
CA SER A 3 1.01 -14.89 -5.31
C SER A 3 1.04 -15.80 -4.08
N ASP A 4 2.03 -15.67 -3.22
CA ASP A 4 2.24 -16.60 -2.11
C ASP A 4 2.93 -15.89 -0.94
N PHE A 5 2.75 -16.42 0.26
CA PHE A 5 3.40 -15.97 1.48
C PHE A 5 4.22 -17.12 2.05
N LEU A 6 5.50 -16.86 2.28
CA LEU A 6 6.38 -17.81 2.91
C LEU A 6 6.80 -17.33 4.30
N THR A 7 7.03 -18.31 5.17
CA THR A 7 7.66 -18.15 6.47
C THR A 7 8.97 -18.93 6.48
N SER A 8 9.96 -18.40 7.20
CA SER A 8 11.25 -19.09 7.39
C SER A 8 11.08 -20.42 8.14
N GLU A 9 10.07 -20.52 9.01
CA GLU A 9 9.84 -21.70 9.83
C GLU A 9 9.01 -22.78 9.13
N TRP A 10 7.97 -22.42 8.39
CA TRP A 10 6.98 -23.38 7.87
C TRP A 10 6.95 -23.47 6.35
N GLY A 11 7.67 -22.61 5.64
CA GLY A 11 7.56 -22.50 4.18
C GLY A 11 6.25 -21.81 3.83
N CYS A 12 5.47 -22.38 2.90
CA CYS A 12 4.18 -21.80 2.50
C CYS A 12 3.26 -21.60 3.70
N LEU A 13 2.62 -20.43 3.78
CA LEU A 13 1.73 -20.09 4.87
C LEU A 13 0.38 -20.81 4.70
N VAL A 14 0.22 -21.88 5.48
CA VAL A 14 -0.94 -22.78 5.47
C VAL A 14 -1.34 -23.10 6.91
N ASP A 15 -2.64 -23.16 7.19
CA ASP A 15 -3.21 -23.65 8.46
C ASP A 15 -4.45 -24.54 8.18
N GLY A 16 -4.33 -25.84 8.45
CA GLY A 16 -5.34 -26.82 8.03
C GLY A 16 -5.53 -26.83 6.51
N ASP A 17 -6.76 -26.59 6.05
CA ASP A 17 -7.13 -26.51 4.64
C ASP A 17 -7.02 -25.08 4.05
N GLU A 18 -6.64 -24.09 4.87
CA GLU A 18 -6.49 -22.70 4.43
C GLU A 18 -5.06 -22.41 3.98
N GLU A 19 -4.90 -21.84 2.78
CA GLU A 19 -3.62 -21.34 2.27
C GLU A 19 -3.70 -19.86 1.88
N ALA A 20 -2.58 -19.15 2.08
CA ALA A 20 -2.42 -17.75 1.67
C ALA A 20 -2.10 -17.60 0.18
N ARG A 21 -1.73 -18.69 -0.49
CA ARG A 21 -1.42 -18.71 -1.92
C ARG A 21 -2.67 -18.39 -2.74
N ILE A 22 -2.51 -17.55 -3.75
CA ILE A 22 -3.55 -17.24 -4.73
C ILE A 22 -3.09 -17.67 -6.12
N VAL A 23 -3.94 -18.41 -6.82
CA VAL A 23 -3.81 -18.67 -8.26
C VAL A 23 -4.77 -17.75 -9.00
N PHE A 24 -4.22 -16.81 -9.78
CA PHE A 24 -4.97 -15.81 -10.51
C PHE A 24 -4.80 -15.95 -12.02
N LYS A 25 -5.89 -16.15 -12.74
CA LYS A 25 -5.92 -16.27 -14.21
C LYS A 25 -6.15 -14.89 -14.83
N ALA A 26 -5.05 -14.17 -15.10
CA ALA A 26 -5.12 -12.85 -15.70
C ALA A 26 -5.76 -12.84 -17.11
N GLY A 27 -6.56 -11.82 -17.39
CA GLY A 27 -7.15 -11.54 -18.70
C GLY A 27 -8.59 -11.01 -18.61
N LYS A 28 -9.00 -10.20 -19.60
CA LYS A 28 -10.35 -9.59 -19.67
C LYS A 28 -11.49 -10.61 -19.64
N ASN A 29 -11.27 -11.81 -20.18
CA ASN A 29 -12.24 -12.91 -20.20
C ASN A 29 -11.92 -14.00 -19.14
N ARG A 30 -11.22 -13.61 -18.08
CA ARG A 30 -10.81 -14.47 -16.96
C ARG A 30 -11.00 -13.67 -15.67
N ASP A 31 -10.02 -13.65 -14.77
CA ASP A 31 -10.12 -13.00 -13.46
C ASP A 31 -9.81 -11.50 -13.51
N GLY A 32 -9.54 -10.93 -14.69
CA GLY A 32 -9.24 -9.52 -14.87
C GLY A 32 -7.76 -9.19 -14.65
N TYR A 33 -7.50 -8.09 -13.93
CA TYR A 33 -6.17 -7.62 -13.54
C TYR A 33 -6.04 -7.66 -12.03
N PHE A 34 -4.91 -8.13 -11.52
CA PHE A 34 -4.66 -8.16 -10.09
C PHE A 34 -4.34 -6.74 -9.60
N ALA A 35 -5.24 -6.19 -8.80
CA ALA A 35 -5.16 -4.83 -8.27
C ALA A 35 -4.66 -4.82 -6.82
N SER A 36 -4.36 -3.64 -6.29
CA SER A 36 -3.95 -3.51 -4.87
C SER A 36 -5.04 -3.97 -3.91
N GLU A 37 -6.30 -3.86 -4.31
CA GLU A 37 -7.45 -4.33 -3.55
C GLU A 37 -7.42 -5.86 -3.40
N ASP A 38 -6.95 -6.59 -4.41
CA ASP A 38 -6.77 -8.04 -4.35
C ASP A 38 -5.58 -8.43 -3.46
N LEU A 39 -4.50 -7.65 -3.52
CA LEU A 39 -3.36 -7.81 -2.61
C LEU A 39 -3.78 -7.60 -1.14
N LEU A 40 -4.54 -6.55 -0.83
CA LEU A 40 -5.01 -6.28 0.53
C LEU A 40 -5.86 -7.44 1.06
N LYS A 41 -6.77 -7.98 0.24
CA LYS A 41 -7.56 -9.17 0.59
C LYS A 41 -6.67 -10.39 0.85
N GLN A 42 -5.65 -10.59 0.02
CA GLN A 42 -4.72 -11.70 0.22
C GLN A 42 -3.94 -11.54 1.53
N VAL A 43 -3.47 -10.34 1.82
CA VAL A 43 -2.69 -10.04 3.04
C VAL A 43 -3.56 -10.20 4.28
N ASP A 44 -4.80 -9.72 4.25
CA ASP A 44 -5.75 -9.89 5.36
C ASP A 44 -6.02 -11.38 5.62
N LYS A 45 -6.23 -12.17 4.56
CA LYS A 45 -6.33 -13.63 4.67
C LYS A 45 -5.04 -14.27 5.22
N ALA A 46 -3.88 -13.82 4.76
CA ALA A 46 -2.59 -14.33 5.23
C ALA A 46 -2.40 -14.05 6.72
N ILE A 47 -2.85 -12.89 7.20
CA ILE A 47 -2.86 -12.56 8.63
C ILE A 47 -3.77 -13.52 9.39
N ASP A 48 -4.99 -13.78 8.94
CA ASP A 48 -5.91 -14.73 9.59
C ASP A 48 -5.27 -16.14 9.72
N ILE A 49 -4.63 -16.63 8.66
CA ILE A 49 -3.94 -17.93 8.66
C ILE A 49 -2.75 -17.92 9.63
N PHE A 50 -1.97 -16.84 9.64
CA PHE A 50 -0.83 -16.69 10.55
C PHE A 50 -1.28 -16.65 12.02
N GLU A 51 -2.31 -15.86 12.33
CA GLU A 51 -2.90 -15.76 13.67
C GLU A 51 -3.50 -17.10 14.11
N GLY A 52 -4.19 -17.83 13.23
CA GLY A 52 -4.69 -19.19 13.50
C GLY A 52 -3.56 -20.15 13.87
N LYS A 53 -2.53 -20.22 13.02
CA LYS A 53 -1.38 -21.11 13.20
C LYS A 53 -0.58 -20.80 14.47
N THR A 54 -0.46 -19.52 14.82
CA THR A 54 0.23 -19.07 16.04
C THR A 54 -0.69 -18.94 17.25
N LYS A 55 -1.98 -19.21 17.11
CA LYS A 55 -3.02 -19.03 18.13
C LYS A 55 -3.02 -17.60 18.70
N GLY A 56 -2.68 -16.61 17.87
CA GLY A 56 -2.55 -15.20 18.24
C GLY A 56 -1.40 -14.88 19.19
N GLN A 57 -0.44 -15.80 19.37
CA GLN A 57 0.67 -15.63 20.32
C GLN A 57 1.92 -14.99 19.72
N ALA A 58 1.90 -14.71 18.41
CA ALA A 58 3.03 -14.13 17.71
C ALA A 58 2.63 -12.85 16.96
N ILE A 59 3.60 -11.94 16.82
CA ILE A 59 3.49 -10.77 15.96
C ILE A 59 4.21 -11.10 14.66
N GLY A 60 3.49 -11.07 13.54
CA GLY A 60 4.08 -11.28 12.21
C GLY A 60 4.86 -10.06 11.74
N LEU A 61 6.02 -10.30 11.13
CA LEU A 61 6.71 -9.33 10.29
C LEU A 61 6.43 -9.68 8.83
N PHE A 62 5.59 -8.88 8.18
CA PHE A 62 5.23 -9.02 6.77
C PHE A 62 6.14 -8.16 5.91
N LEU A 63 6.93 -8.81 5.06
CA LEU A 63 7.92 -8.17 4.19
C LEU A 63 7.47 -8.18 2.74
N PHE A 64 7.57 -7.03 2.08
CA PHE A 64 7.18 -6.86 0.68
C PHE A 64 8.32 -6.27 -0.14
N ASP A 65 8.40 -6.58 -1.43
CA ASP A 65 9.25 -5.82 -2.34
C ASP A 65 8.73 -4.37 -2.43
N ASN A 66 9.65 -3.43 -2.66
CA ASN A 66 9.33 -2.01 -2.78
C ASN A 66 8.81 -1.68 -4.19
N ALA A 67 7.72 -2.35 -4.56
CA ALA A 67 6.98 -2.15 -5.79
C ALA A 67 5.95 -1.00 -5.61
N PRO A 68 5.70 -0.19 -6.66
CA PRO A 68 4.71 0.89 -6.59
C PRO A 68 3.29 0.44 -6.20
N SER A 69 2.92 -0.81 -6.51
CA SER A 69 1.64 -1.41 -6.11
C SER A 69 1.51 -1.56 -4.59
N HIS A 70 2.60 -1.89 -3.90
CA HIS A 70 2.63 -2.12 -2.45
C HIS A 70 2.72 -0.80 -1.67
N GLN A 71 3.24 0.24 -2.32
CA GLN A 71 3.32 1.60 -1.80
C GLN A 71 2.06 2.44 -2.06
N ARG A 72 1.00 1.83 -2.62
CA ARG A 72 -0.25 2.56 -2.88
C ARG A 72 -0.89 2.96 -1.56
N ARG A 73 -1.15 4.26 -1.41
CA ARG A 73 -1.89 4.83 -0.26
C ARG A 73 -3.40 4.57 -0.37
N ALA A 74 -4.09 4.62 0.77
CA ALA A 74 -5.54 4.49 0.82
C ALA A 74 -6.26 5.57 -0.03
N PRO A 75 -7.49 5.33 -0.52
CA PRO A 75 -8.19 6.29 -1.38
C PRO A 75 -8.45 7.67 -0.75
N ASP A 76 -8.53 7.72 0.58
CA ASP A 76 -8.71 8.89 1.45
C ASP A 76 -7.40 9.42 2.05
N ALA A 77 -6.25 8.80 1.75
CA ALA A 77 -4.96 9.17 2.32
C ALA A 77 -4.52 10.62 2.03
N LEU A 78 -3.69 11.16 2.92
CA LEU A 78 -3.12 12.50 2.74
C LEU A 78 -2.32 12.62 1.45
N SER A 79 -2.63 13.66 0.67
CA SER A 79 -1.88 14.02 -0.54
C SER A 79 -2.05 15.47 -0.95
N ALA A 80 -0.94 16.22 -0.92
CA ALA A 80 -0.90 17.62 -1.36
C ALA A 80 -0.99 17.79 -2.89
N GLN A 81 -0.92 16.72 -3.69
CA GLN A 81 -0.69 16.82 -5.14
C GLN A 81 -1.76 17.60 -5.92
N LYS A 82 -3.01 17.59 -5.45
CA LYS A 82 -4.17 18.16 -6.16
C LYS A 82 -5.08 19.02 -5.28
N MET A 83 -4.64 19.37 -4.07
CA MET A 83 -5.44 20.19 -3.17
C MET A 83 -5.66 21.58 -3.79
N PRO A 84 -6.89 22.10 -3.86
CA PRO A 84 -7.14 23.47 -4.29
C PRO A 84 -6.60 24.45 -3.25
N LYS A 85 -6.21 25.65 -3.69
CA LYS A 85 -5.74 26.70 -2.76
C LYS A 85 -6.87 27.20 -1.86
N ASN A 86 -8.04 27.45 -2.46
CA ASN A 86 -9.21 28.03 -1.82
C ASN A 86 -10.25 26.95 -1.50
N PRO A 87 -11.24 27.26 -0.63
CA PRO A 87 -12.33 26.34 -0.37
C PRO A 87 -13.04 25.87 -1.64
N LEU A 88 -13.45 24.59 -1.66
CA LEU A 88 -14.14 24.01 -2.81
C LEU A 88 -15.15 22.95 -2.39
N GLN A 89 -16.42 23.15 -2.79
CA GLN A 89 -17.50 22.22 -2.54
C GLN A 89 -17.27 20.87 -3.23
N GLY A 90 -17.50 19.77 -2.50
CA GLY A 90 -17.44 18.42 -3.05
C GLY A 90 -16.06 18.00 -3.57
N TRP A 91 -14.98 18.70 -3.19
CA TRP A 91 -13.64 18.33 -3.61
C TRP A 91 -13.16 17.08 -2.90
N THR A 92 -12.69 16.12 -3.70
CA THR A 92 -11.97 14.93 -3.25
C THR A 92 -10.79 14.67 -4.18
N HIS A 93 -9.77 13.95 -3.69
CA HIS A 93 -8.52 13.77 -4.43
C HIS A 93 -8.72 13.08 -5.79
N LYS A 94 -9.64 12.11 -5.82
CA LYS A 94 -10.19 11.50 -7.03
C LYS A 94 -11.67 11.88 -7.09
N LYS A 95 -12.12 12.45 -8.21
CA LYS A 95 -13.53 12.86 -8.39
C LYS A 95 -14.47 11.71 -8.04
N GLY A 96 -15.37 11.92 -7.08
CA GLY A 96 -16.32 10.92 -6.59
C GLY A 96 -15.73 9.86 -5.65
N GLY A 97 -14.44 9.95 -5.31
CA GLY A 97 -13.82 9.16 -4.24
C GLY A 97 -14.11 9.73 -2.85
N PRO A 98 -13.59 9.10 -1.79
CA PRO A 98 -13.82 9.54 -0.42
C PRO A 98 -13.13 10.89 -0.13
N GLN A 99 -13.63 11.56 0.90
CA GLN A 99 -12.95 12.71 1.49
C GLN A 99 -11.59 12.29 2.04
N MET A 100 -10.63 13.20 1.98
CA MET A 100 -9.33 12.97 2.61
C MET A 100 -9.52 12.87 4.12
N HIS A 101 -8.96 11.83 4.75
CA HIS A 101 -9.04 11.70 6.20
C HIS A 101 -8.27 12.84 6.89
N PRO A 102 -8.56 13.12 8.17
CA PRO A 102 -7.90 14.19 8.90
C PRO A 102 -6.38 13.99 8.93
N GLY A 103 -5.66 15.10 8.83
CA GLY A 103 -4.22 15.12 9.06
C GLY A 103 -3.88 15.13 10.54
N GLN A 104 -2.59 15.04 10.85
CA GLN A 104 -2.11 15.08 12.23
C GLN A 104 -1.13 16.24 12.41
N LEU A 105 -1.35 17.05 13.44
CA LEU A 105 -0.46 18.13 13.82
C LEU A 105 0.74 17.60 14.64
N PRO A 106 1.83 18.37 14.78
CA PRO A 106 3.02 17.93 15.52
C PRO A 106 2.77 17.55 16.99
N ASP A 107 1.71 18.07 17.59
CA ASP A 107 1.28 17.74 18.96
C ASP A 107 0.43 16.46 19.04
N GLY A 108 0.18 15.81 17.90
CA GLY A 108 -0.62 14.60 17.78
C GLY A 108 -2.12 14.86 17.58
N SER A 109 -2.58 16.11 17.65
CA SER A 109 -3.98 16.46 17.46
C SER A 109 -4.41 16.30 15.99
N SER A 110 -5.70 16.01 15.79
CA SER A 110 -6.29 15.83 14.47
C SER A 110 -6.60 17.18 13.82
N GLN A 111 -6.33 17.33 12.53
CA GLN A 111 -6.75 18.47 11.73
C GLN A 111 -7.70 18.04 10.61
N ASP A 112 -8.96 18.44 10.71
CA ASP A 112 -9.91 18.24 9.63
C ASP A 112 -9.60 19.15 8.44
N PHE A 113 -9.63 18.59 7.23
CA PHE A 113 -9.45 19.35 5.98
C PHE A 113 -10.76 19.81 5.34
N TYR A 114 -11.87 19.44 5.92
CA TYR A 114 -13.21 19.83 5.51
C TYR A 114 -13.84 20.66 6.62
N PHE A 115 -14.67 21.63 6.24
CA PHE A 115 -15.49 22.35 7.20
C PHE A 115 -16.57 21.41 7.75
N PRO A 116 -16.97 21.57 9.02
CA PRO A 116 -18.10 20.86 9.60
C PRO A 116 -19.39 21.00 8.77
N GLU A 117 -20.28 20.02 8.86
CA GLU A 117 -21.58 20.04 8.16
C GLU A 117 -22.51 21.17 8.65
N ASP A 118 -22.29 21.71 9.85
CA ASP A 118 -23.01 22.85 10.42
C ASP A 118 -22.33 24.21 10.16
N HIS A 119 -21.25 24.23 9.36
CA HIS A 119 -20.54 25.48 9.06
C HIS A 119 -21.42 26.47 8.29
N PHE A 120 -21.59 27.68 8.85
CA PHE A 120 -22.59 28.68 8.42
C PHE A 120 -22.60 28.99 6.91
N LEU A 121 -21.44 29.06 6.26
CA LEU A 121 -21.33 29.44 4.83
C LEU A 121 -20.86 28.31 3.89
N MET A 122 -20.23 27.27 4.44
CA MET A 122 -19.45 26.31 3.64
C MET A 122 -19.53 24.90 4.24
N PRO A 123 -20.73 24.37 4.51
CA PRO A 123 -20.91 23.08 5.18
C PRO A 123 -20.31 21.95 4.35
N GLY A 124 -19.38 21.18 4.94
CA GLY A 124 -18.73 20.04 4.27
C GLY A 124 -17.78 20.40 3.13
N TRP A 125 -17.50 21.69 2.90
CA TRP A 125 -16.55 22.10 1.85
C TRP A 125 -15.13 21.72 2.25
N PHE A 126 -14.31 21.35 1.28
CA PHE A 126 -12.87 21.27 1.51
C PHE A 126 -12.33 22.67 1.80
N LYS A 127 -11.51 22.82 2.86
CA LYS A 127 -11.01 24.11 3.35
C LYS A 127 -10.08 24.83 2.37
N GLY A 128 -9.35 24.08 1.55
CA GLY A 128 -8.30 24.64 0.70
C GLY A 128 -6.96 24.76 1.44
N MET A 129 -5.87 24.68 0.69
CA MET A 129 -4.52 24.71 1.27
C MET A 129 -4.23 25.99 2.05
N GLU A 130 -4.75 27.15 1.64
CA GLU A 130 -4.48 28.40 2.36
C GLU A 130 -5.05 28.35 3.79
N GLN A 131 -6.31 27.96 3.95
CA GLN A 131 -6.94 27.83 5.25
C GLN A 131 -6.23 26.79 6.12
N ILE A 132 -5.90 25.62 5.56
CA ILE A 132 -5.20 24.55 6.28
C ILE A 132 -3.82 25.01 6.77
N ILE A 133 -3.07 25.78 5.96
CA ILE A 133 -1.76 26.32 6.31
C ILE A 133 -1.87 27.41 7.37
N ARG A 134 -2.91 28.26 7.31
CA ARG A 134 -3.20 29.28 8.34
C ARG A 134 -3.52 28.63 9.68
N GLU A 135 -4.33 27.58 9.68
CA GLU A 135 -4.66 26.79 10.89
C GLU A 135 -3.43 26.10 11.50
N ARG A 136 -2.35 25.91 10.73
CA ARG A 136 -1.07 25.39 11.21
C ARG A 136 -0.09 26.47 11.66
N ASP A 137 -0.47 27.76 11.60
CA ASP A 137 0.42 28.90 11.85
C ASP A 137 1.65 28.96 10.92
N LEU A 138 1.50 28.45 9.69
CA LEU A 138 2.58 28.38 8.69
C LEU A 138 2.37 29.34 7.51
N TRP A 139 1.36 30.21 7.58
CA TRP A 139 1.04 31.12 6.49
C TRP A 139 1.91 32.39 6.54
N PRO A 140 2.73 32.68 5.52
CA PRO A 140 3.57 33.86 5.51
C PRO A 140 2.76 35.14 5.22
N GLU A 141 3.22 36.28 5.72
CA GLU A 141 2.60 37.59 5.50
C GLU A 141 2.50 37.95 4.02
N SER A 142 3.51 37.60 3.22
CA SER A 142 3.52 37.81 1.76
C SER A 142 2.50 36.93 1.02
N GLY A 143 1.89 35.97 1.71
CA GLY A 143 1.06 34.93 1.14
C GLY A 143 1.84 33.91 0.30
N LEU A 144 1.13 32.86 -0.13
CA LEU A 144 1.66 31.82 -1.00
C LEU A 144 0.77 31.65 -2.23
N LYS A 145 1.40 31.34 -3.36
CA LYS A 145 0.68 30.78 -4.51
C LYS A 145 0.40 29.29 -4.29
N ALA A 146 -0.60 28.77 -5.01
CA ALA A 146 -1.00 27.37 -4.90
C ALA A 146 0.17 26.41 -5.20
N GLN A 147 0.80 26.59 -6.37
CA GLN A 147 2.00 25.88 -6.82
C GLN A 147 2.70 26.63 -7.96
N TYR A 148 3.94 26.24 -8.28
CA TYR A 148 4.61 26.62 -9.53
C TYR A 148 4.11 25.74 -10.69
N GLU A 149 4.24 26.24 -11.93
CA GLU A 149 3.95 25.46 -13.13
C GLU A 149 4.80 24.17 -13.16
N GLY A 150 4.16 23.04 -13.45
CA GLY A 150 4.82 21.72 -13.42
C GLY A 150 5.36 21.31 -12.04
N PHE A 151 4.95 21.97 -10.95
CA PHE A 151 5.49 21.76 -9.59
C PHE A 151 7.03 21.90 -9.51
N LYS A 152 7.60 22.76 -10.36
CA LYS A 152 9.03 23.09 -10.39
C LYS A 152 9.33 24.14 -9.31
N CYS A 153 9.61 23.66 -8.10
CA CYS A 153 10.05 24.48 -6.98
C CYS A 153 11.57 24.54 -6.92
N ASP A 154 12.13 25.59 -6.31
CA ASP A 154 13.59 25.68 -6.10
C ASP A 154 14.09 24.49 -5.27
N PRO A 155 15.20 23.83 -5.65
CA PRO A 155 15.74 22.70 -4.90
C PRO A 155 16.02 23.05 -3.43
N GLY A 156 15.67 22.15 -2.51
CA GLY A 156 15.87 22.33 -1.06
C GLY A 156 14.86 23.26 -0.38
N ARG A 157 14.09 24.05 -1.14
CA ARG A 157 13.08 24.95 -0.57
C ARG A 157 11.78 24.21 -0.28
N THR A 158 11.31 24.33 0.96
CA THR A 158 10.10 23.64 1.46
C THR A 158 8.89 24.56 1.58
N ASP A 159 9.06 25.88 1.53
CA ASP A 159 8.03 26.87 1.86
C ASP A 159 7.58 27.73 0.66
N CYS A 160 8.04 27.44 -0.56
CA CYS A 160 7.86 28.33 -1.71
C CYS A 160 6.42 28.45 -2.26
N CYS A 161 5.54 27.50 -1.94
CA CYS A 161 4.14 27.48 -2.37
C CYS A 161 3.32 26.57 -1.46
N CYS A 162 1.99 26.76 -1.42
CA CYS A 162 1.09 26.01 -0.54
C CYS A 162 1.30 24.50 -0.65
N ARG A 163 1.35 23.99 -1.89
CA ARG A 163 1.52 22.56 -2.14
C ARG A 163 2.86 22.04 -1.63
N ARG A 164 3.96 22.77 -1.85
CA ARG A 164 5.29 22.32 -1.40
C ARG A 164 5.38 22.29 0.11
N LEU A 165 4.84 23.32 0.77
CA LEU A 165 4.79 23.44 2.22
C LEU A 165 4.06 22.25 2.83
N LEU A 166 2.82 21.99 2.42
CA LEU A 166 2.04 20.84 2.88
C LEU A 166 2.67 19.50 2.51
N PHE A 167 3.23 19.37 1.31
CA PHE A 167 3.90 18.15 0.86
C PHE A 167 5.08 17.75 1.76
N THR A 168 5.72 18.72 2.41
CA THR A 168 6.86 18.50 3.31
C THR A 168 6.47 18.43 4.79
N GLN A 169 5.19 18.55 5.12
CA GLN A 169 4.73 18.40 6.50
C GLN A 169 4.86 16.95 6.97
N PRO A 170 5.13 16.71 8.27
CA PRO A 170 5.39 15.36 8.79
C PRO A 170 4.29 14.34 8.49
N ASP A 171 3.02 14.72 8.66
CA ASP A 171 1.87 13.85 8.40
C ASP A 171 1.72 13.46 6.92
N PHE A 172 1.97 14.41 6.00
CA PHE A 172 1.94 14.13 4.55
C PHE A 172 3.13 13.26 4.09
N VAL A 173 4.31 13.48 4.66
CA VAL A 173 5.53 12.73 4.35
C VAL A 173 5.43 11.30 4.89
N ASN A 174 5.00 11.15 6.15
CA ASN A 174 4.91 9.87 6.85
C ASN A 174 3.59 9.13 6.59
N GLN A 175 2.75 9.62 5.68
CA GLN A 175 1.55 8.90 5.27
C GLN A 175 1.93 7.52 4.71
N LYS A 176 1.47 6.50 5.44
CA LYS A 176 1.72 5.09 5.19
C LYS A 176 1.00 4.59 3.95
N SER A 177 1.46 3.46 3.42
CA SER A 177 0.71 2.75 2.38
C SER A 177 -0.53 2.10 2.98
N HIS A 178 -1.54 1.83 2.15
CA HIS A 178 -2.76 1.15 2.61
C HIS A 178 -2.45 -0.26 3.14
N LEU A 179 -1.42 -0.88 2.58
CA LEU A 179 -0.92 -2.18 3.01
C LEU A 179 -0.33 -2.11 4.43
N GLU A 180 0.51 -1.11 4.69
CA GLU A 180 1.09 -0.90 6.02
C GLU A 180 0.01 -0.56 7.06
N GLU A 181 -0.97 0.28 6.70
CA GLU A 181 -2.12 0.60 7.55
C GLU A 181 -2.93 -0.66 7.91
N LEU A 182 -3.22 -1.53 6.92
CA LEU A 182 -3.92 -2.80 7.16
C LEU A 182 -3.15 -3.67 8.16
N ILE A 183 -1.87 -3.94 7.90
CA ILE A 183 -1.07 -4.84 8.73
C ILE A 183 -0.90 -4.29 10.15
N THR A 184 -0.64 -2.99 10.27
CA THR A 184 -0.49 -2.36 11.59
C THR A 184 -1.81 -2.27 12.36
N SER A 185 -2.95 -2.13 11.68
CA SER A 185 -4.27 -2.20 12.33
C SER A 185 -4.58 -3.58 12.93
N ARG A 186 -3.95 -4.63 12.38
CA ARG A 186 -3.98 -6.01 12.88
C ARG A 186 -2.87 -6.31 13.91
N ASN A 187 -2.22 -5.29 14.48
CA ASN A 187 -1.16 -5.45 15.47
C ASN A 187 0.06 -6.27 14.96
N HIS A 188 0.36 -6.13 13.67
CA HIS A 188 1.52 -6.74 13.02
C HIS A 188 2.46 -5.68 12.45
N ILE A 189 3.66 -6.10 12.05
CA ILE A 189 4.70 -5.22 11.53
C ILE A 189 4.76 -5.38 10.01
N CYS A 190 4.80 -4.28 9.29
CA CYS A 190 5.02 -4.23 7.84
C CYS A 190 6.36 -3.56 7.58
N ASP A 191 7.17 -4.14 6.69
CA ASP A 191 8.40 -3.53 6.22
C ASP A 191 8.65 -3.88 4.74
N PHE A 192 9.57 -3.15 4.10
CA PHE A 192 9.82 -3.23 2.67
C PHE A 192 11.30 -3.49 2.38
N TYR A 193 11.57 -4.43 1.49
CA TYR A 193 12.93 -4.64 0.98
C TYR A 193 13.44 -3.40 0.22
N LEU A 194 14.76 -3.25 0.17
CA LEU A 194 15.37 -2.20 -0.64
C LEU A 194 14.98 -2.34 -2.10
N LYS A 195 14.71 -1.20 -2.74
CA LYS A 195 14.30 -1.18 -4.14
C LYS A 195 15.44 -1.71 -5.02
N PHE A 196 15.12 -2.65 -5.91
CA PHE A 196 16.07 -3.33 -6.81
C PHE A 196 17.07 -4.29 -6.15
N HIS A 197 16.75 -4.79 -4.94
CA HIS A 197 17.56 -5.79 -4.23
C HIS A 197 16.77 -7.09 -4.02
N CYS A 198 16.46 -7.79 -5.12
CA CYS A 198 15.67 -9.03 -5.05
C CYS A 198 16.41 -10.18 -4.35
N GLU A 199 17.74 -10.12 -4.28
CA GLU A 199 18.59 -11.06 -3.55
C GLU A 199 18.33 -11.08 -2.03
N LEU A 200 17.74 -10.01 -1.48
CA LEU A 200 17.37 -9.93 -0.07
C LEU A 200 16.02 -10.59 0.24
N ASN A 201 15.20 -10.82 -0.79
CA ASN A 201 13.87 -11.40 -0.64
C ASN A 201 13.92 -12.92 -0.88
N PHE A 202 13.93 -13.71 0.19
CA PHE A 202 14.11 -15.16 0.10
C PHE A 202 13.03 -15.90 -0.72
N ILE A 203 11.83 -15.31 -0.88
CA ILE A 203 10.79 -15.88 -1.76
C ILE A 203 11.25 -15.98 -3.22
N GLU A 204 12.21 -15.15 -3.64
CA GLU A 204 12.78 -15.22 -4.99
C GLU A 204 13.57 -16.52 -5.22
N GLN A 205 14.20 -17.07 -4.18
CA GLN A 205 14.84 -18.37 -4.26
C GLN A 205 13.80 -19.50 -4.43
N TYR A 206 12.69 -19.41 -3.70
CA TYR A 206 11.56 -20.32 -3.84
C TYR A 206 10.99 -20.29 -5.28
N TRP A 207 10.77 -19.09 -5.82
CA TRP A 207 10.34 -18.95 -7.22
C TRP A 207 11.37 -19.50 -8.21
N GLY A 208 12.66 -19.30 -7.95
CA GLY A 208 13.74 -19.86 -8.76
C GLY A 208 13.72 -21.39 -8.79
N ALA A 209 13.61 -22.03 -7.62
CA ALA A 209 13.54 -23.48 -7.47
C ALA A 209 12.28 -24.06 -8.13
N ALA A 210 11.11 -23.46 -7.89
CA ALA A 210 9.86 -23.88 -8.51
C ALA A 210 9.92 -23.79 -10.05
N LYS A 211 10.51 -22.71 -10.59
CA LYS A 211 10.71 -22.59 -12.06
C LYS A 211 11.61 -23.69 -12.60
N LEU A 212 12.63 -24.13 -11.86
CA LEU A 212 13.48 -25.25 -12.26
C LEU A 212 12.69 -26.56 -12.29
N HIS A 213 11.92 -26.86 -11.23
CA HIS A 213 11.04 -28.04 -11.18
C HIS A 213 10.02 -28.05 -12.33
N TYR A 214 9.37 -26.91 -12.57
CA TYR A 214 8.41 -26.77 -13.67
C TYR A 214 9.06 -27.01 -15.03
N ARG A 215 10.27 -26.47 -15.28
CA ARG A 215 11.00 -26.68 -16.54
C ARG A 215 11.42 -28.13 -16.78
N ALA A 216 11.61 -28.90 -15.71
CA ALA A 216 11.90 -30.34 -15.78
C ALA A 216 10.63 -31.20 -15.95
N SER A 217 9.43 -30.61 -15.77
CA SER A 217 8.16 -31.32 -15.92
C SER A 217 7.82 -31.62 -17.40
N PRO A 218 6.94 -32.60 -17.68
CA PRO A 218 6.45 -32.86 -19.03
C PRO A 218 5.81 -31.62 -19.67
N ARG A 219 5.91 -31.51 -21.00
CA ARG A 219 5.23 -30.43 -21.74
C ARG A 219 3.71 -30.57 -21.61
N THR A 220 3.06 -29.43 -21.40
CA THR A 220 1.61 -29.31 -21.18
C THR A 220 0.90 -28.94 -22.48
N LYS A 221 -0.33 -29.40 -22.65
CA LYS A 221 -1.16 -29.14 -23.85
C LYS A 221 -2.19 -28.02 -23.65
N ASN A 222 -2.58 -27.78 -22.40
CA ASN A 222 -3.60 -26.79 -22.04
C ASN A 222 -3.21 -26.06 -20.73
N MET A 223 -4.04 -25.09 -20.34
CA MET A 223 -3.81 -24.25 -19.18
C MET A 223 -3.99 -25.01 -17.86
N GLU A 224 -4.87 -26.01 -17.84
CA GLU A 224 -5.17 -26.84 -16.68
C GLU A 224 -3.97 -27.71 -16.30
N GLU A 225 -3.39 -28.41 -17.28
CA GLU A 225 -2.14 -29.17 -17.13
C GLU A 225 -0.98 -28.26 -16.72
N MET A 226 -0.89 -27.07 -17.34
CA MET A 226 0.12 -26.08 -16.96
C MET A 226 -0.02 -25.65 -15.50
N GLN A 227 -1.24 -25.32 -15.07
CA GLN A 227 -1.51 -24.93 -13.69
C GLN A 227 -1.17 -26.06 -12.73
N ALA A 228 -1.57 -27.30 -13.03
CA ALA A 228 -1.24 -28.46 -12.22
C ALA A 228 0.27 -28.67 -12.07
N ASN A 229 1.03 -28.55 -13.17
CA ASN A 229 2.49 -28.66 -13.13
C ASN A 229 3.14 -27.53 -12.34
N VAL A 230 2.61 -26.30 -12.42
CA VAL A 230 3.12 -25.17 -11.64
C VAL A 230 2.86 -25.37 -10.15
N ILE A 231 1.64 -25.79 -9.77
CA ILE A 231 1.30 -26.07 -8.37
C ILE A 231 2.20 -27.19 -7.83
N ALA A 232 2.32 -28.31 -8.55
CA ALA A 232 3.21 -29.40 -8.17
C ALA A 232 4.67 -28.94 -8.04
N ALA A 233 5.15 -28.05 -8.92
CA ALA A 233 6.50 -27.53 -8.85
C ALA A 233 6.73 -26.64 -7.61
N LEU A 234 5.71 -25.90 -7.17
CA LEU A 234 5.75 -25.07 -5.97
C LEU A 234 5.73 -25.92 -4.70
N ASP A 235 4.85 -26.90 -4.64
CA ASP A 235 4.70 -27.79 -3.48
C ASP A 235 5.91 -28.68 -3.25
N ASN A 236 6.70 -28.93 -4.29
CA ASN A 236 7.92 -29.73 -4.22
C ASN A 236 9.17 -28.92 -3.82
N VAL A 237 9.09 -27.61 -3.61
CA VAL A 237 10.25 -26.83 -3.15
C VAL A 237 10.53 -27.16 -1.68
N PRO A 238 11.71 -27.73 -1.34
CA PRO A 238 11.99 -28.12 0.03
C PRO A 238 12.15 -26.89 0.95
N LEU A 239 11.68 -27.01 2.20
CA LEU A 239 11.87 -25.97 3.21
C LEU A 239 13.35 -25.61 3.44
N THR A 240 14.26 -26.58 3.31
CA THR A 240 15.71 -26.34 3.39
C THR A 240 16.22 -25.40 2.30
N GLN A 241 15.55 -25.37 1.14
CA GLN A 241 15.88 -24.45 0.05
C GLN A 241 15.32 -23.04 0.33
N ILE A 242 14.15 -22.94 0.98
CA ILE A 242 13.56 -21.65 1.39
C ILE A 242 14.41 -20.95 2.47
N ARG A 243 15.07 -21.73 3.33
CA ARG A 243 15.88 -21.24 4.47
C ARG A 243 17.34 -20.88 4.11
N ARG A 244 17.77 -21.11 2.88
CA ARG A 244 19.14 -20.83 2.42
C ARG A 244 19.32 -19.35 2.07
#